data_AF-A0A8B8BY60-F1
#
_entry.id   AF-A0A8B8BY60-F1
#
_cell.length_a   1.000
_cell.length_b   1.000
_cell.length_c   1.000
_cell.angle_alpha   90.00
_cell.angle_beta   90.00
_cell.angle_gamma   90.00
#
_symmetry.space_group_name_H-M   'P 1'
#
loop_
_entity.id
_entity.type
_entity.pdbx_description
1 polymer ?
#
loop_
_entity_poly.entity_id
_entity_poly.type
_entity_poly.pdbx_seq_one_letter_code
_entity_poly.pdbx_strand_id
1 'polypeptide(L)'
;MMFNKPKSSHKGSPVKIENIPRKRRSEDILGDPRPEKRRNMEGFQDRVLNILVNYMAQTSADLAYRYLFKQADLKSAVHDHDYLSLPFNEYWVDQALKVNDFDIAKIEVETRGQSSNKKWFGERTWRLTASSFGQITHMTDRRNKQKLFFVCREN
;
A
#
# COMPACT_ATOMS: atom_id res chain seq x y z
N MET A 1 7.07 -51.23 1.02
CA MET A 1 6.02 -50.70 1.92
C MET A 1 4.66 -51.03 1.34
N MET A 2 3.86 -51.87 2.00
CA MET A 2 2.50 -52.20 1.54
C MET A 2 1.53 -51.13 2.02
N PHE A 3 0.77 -50.55 1.08
CA PHE A 3 -0.27 -49.58 1.37
C PHE A 3 -1.44 -50.30 2.06
N ASN A 4 -1.84 -49.86 3.25
CA ASN A 4 -2.96 -50.46 3.98
C ASN A 4 -4.28 -50.18 3.24
N LYS A 5 -4.84 -51.21 2.61
CA LYS A 5 -6.17 -51.15 1.98
C LYS A 5 -7.25 -51.11 3.07
N PRO A 6 -8.23 -50.19 2.99
CA PRO A 6 -9.35 -50.18 3.92
C PRO A 6 -10.19 -51.46 3.78
N LYS A 7 -10.60 -52.02 4.92
CA LYS A 7 -11.34 -53.29 5.00
C LYS A 7 -12.77 -53.22 4.45
N SER A 8 -13.32 -52.02 4.28
CA SER A 8 -14.68 -51.81 3.77
C SER A 8 -14.75 -50.57 2.89
N SER A 9 -15.63 -50.61 1.87
CA SER A 9 -15.93 -49.43 1.06
C SER A 9 -16.68 -48.40 1.90
N HIS A 10 -16.29 -47.13 1.79
CA HIS A 10 -17.04 -46.04 2.40
C HIS A 10 -18.45 -45.98 1.78
N LYS A 11 -19.49 -46.01 2.63
CA LYS A 11 -20.91 -45.96 2.20
C LYS A 11 -21.57 -44.61 2.50
N GLY A 12 -20.83 -43.63 3.01
CA GLY A 12 -21.35 -42.30 3.25
C GLY A 12 -21.56 -41.55 1.93
N SER A 13 -22.66 -40.81 1.83
CA SER A 13 -22.79 -39.80 0.78
C SER A 13 -21.66 -38.78 0.93
N PRO A 14 -21.07 -38.29 -0.18
CA PRO A 14 -20.05 -37.27 -0.12
C PRO A 14 -20.51 -36.10 0.75
N VAL A 15 -19.66 -35.67 1.67
CA VAL A 15 -19.98 -34.51 2.51
C VAL A 15 -20.13 -33.31 1.58
N LYS A 16 -21.33 -32.72 1.57
CA LYS A 16 -21.58 -31.50 0.80
C LYS A 16 -20.67 -30.39 1.30
N ILE A 17 -20.19 -29.56 0.37
CA ILE A 17 -19.25 -28.47 0.64
C ILE A 17 -19.75 -27.50 1.72
N GLU A 18 -21.06 -27.30 1.82
CA GLU A 18 -21.73 -26.48 2.83
C GLU A 18 -21.54 -26.99 4.27
N ASN A 19 -21.31 -28.30 4.45
CA ASN A 19 -21.19 -28.95 5.75
C ASN A 19 -19.73 -29.15 6.19
N ILE A 20 -18.76 -28.71 5.38
CA ILE A 20 -17.35 -28.77 5.75
C ILE A 20 -17.04 -27.53 6.59
N PRO A 21 -16.65 -27.67 7.87
CA PRO A 21 -16.29 -26.52 8.69
C PRO A 21 -15.10 -25.82 8.07
N ARG A 22 -15.28 -24.57 7.61
CA ARG A 22 -14.22 -23.72 7.07
C ARG A 22 -13.15 -23.52 8.14
N LYS A 23 -12.11 -24.36 8.13
CA LYS A 23 -10.92 -24.13 8.93
C LYS A 23 -10.19 -22.93 8.34
N ARG A 24 -10.30 -21.82 9.07
CA ARG A 24 -9.63 -20.52 8.87
C ARG A 24 -10.28 -19.66 7.78
N ARG A 25 -10.48 -18.38 8.11
CA ARG A 25 -10.56 -17.32 7.09
C ARG A 25 -9.27 -17.48 6.29
N SER A 26 -9.37 -17.92 5.04
CA SER A 26 -8.27 -17.70 4.11
C SER A 26 -7.98 -16.21 4.18
N GLU A 27 -6.77 -15.82 4.57
CA GLU A 27 -6.29 -14.51 4.13
C GLU A 27 -6.59 -14.45 2.64
N ASP A 28 -7.24 -13.37 2.26
CA ASP A 28 -7.98 -13.25 1.01
C ASP A 28 -6.97 -13.27 -0.16
N ILE A 29 -6.51 -14.46 -0.55
CA ILE A 29 -5.56 -14.68 -1.67
C ILE A 29 -6.20 -14.18 -2.99
N LEU A 30 -7.52 -13.99 -2.99
CA LEU A 30 -8.32 -13.43 -4.07
C LEU A 30 -8.97 -12.08 -3.70
N GLY A 31 -8.55 -11.49 -2.58
CA GLY A 31 -9.17 -10.30 -2.02
C GLY A 31 -8.99 -9.10 -2.93
N ASP A 32 -10.09 -8.36 -3.11
CA ASP A 32 -10.07 -7.10 -3.84
C ASP A 32 -8.96 -6.19 -3.29
N PRO A 33 -7.91 -5.88 -4.07
CA PRO A 33 -6.76 -5.12 -3.58
C PRO A 33 -7.12 -3.67 -3.25
N ARG A 34 -8.34 -3.23 -3.59
CA ARG A 34 -8.81 -1.89 -3.28
C ARG A 34 -9.10 -1.74 -1.77
N PRO A 35 -8.80 -0.57 -1.18
CA PRO A 35 -9.20 -0.24 0.18
C PRO A 35 -10.71 -0.41 0.38
N GLU A 36 -11.16 -0.82 1.57
CA GLU A 36 -12.57 -1.10 1.86
C GLU A 36 -13.52 0.04 1.44
N LYS A 37 -13.10 1.30 1.66
CA LYS A 37 -13.87 2.50 1.28
C LYS A 37 -14.09 2.66 -0.23
N ARG A 38 -13.32 1.94 -1.06
CA ARG A 38 -13.39 1.95 -2.52
C ARG A 38 -13.91 0.63 -3.10
N ARG A 39 -14.25 -0.34 -2.25
CA ARG A 39 -14.99 -1.54 -2.64
C ARG A 39 -16.44 -1.11 -2.87
N ASN A 40 -17.07 -1.60 -3.94
CA ASN A 40 -18.48 -1.36 -4.27
C ASN A 40 -18.87 0.11 -4.58
N MET A 41 -17.99 0.88 -5.22
CA MET A 41 -18.41 2.17 -5.80
C MET A 41 -19.49 1.97 -6.86
N GLU A 42 -20.58 2.73 -6.76
CA GLU A 42 -21.69 2.70 -7.72
C GLU A 42 -21.19 3.00 -9.14
N GLY A 43 -21.62 2.18 -10.12
CA GLY A 43 -21.21 2.31 -11.53
C GLY A 43 -19.77 1.86 -11.85
N PHE A 44 -18.95 1.49 -10.87
CA PHE A 44 -17.57 1.05 -11.14
C PHE A 44 -17.53 -0.25 -11.94
N GLN A 45 -18.42 -1.19 -11.63
CA GLN A 45 -18.50 -2.47 -12.34
C GLN A 45 -18.90 -2.25 -13.81
N ASP A 46 -19.89 -1.40 -14.06
CA ASP A 46 -20.33 -1.06 -15.42
C ASP A 46 -19.22 -0.38 -16.22
N ARG A 47 -18.48 0.55 -15.58
CA ARG A 47 -17.34 1.21 -16.21
C ARG A 47 -16.25 0.20 -16.61
N VAL A 48 -15.87 -0.71 -15.71
CA VAL A 48 -14.84 -1.72 -15.99
C VAL A 48 -15.30 -2.68 -17.08
N LEU A 49 -16.56 -3.11 -17.03
CA LEU A 49 -17.15 -3.99 -18.05
C LEU A 49 -17.15 -3.31 -19.42
N ASN A 50 -17.55 -2.05 -19.50
CA ASN A 50 -17.60 -1.31 -20.76
C ASN A 50 -16.18 -1.14 -21.36
N ILE A 51 -15.17 -0.85 -20.53
CA ILE A 51 -13.77 -0.81 -20.95
C ILE A 51 -13.31 -2.17 -21.49
N LEU A 52 -13.61 -3.26 -20.78
CA LEU A 52 -13.25 -4.61 -21.20
C LEU A 52 -13.89 -5.00 -22.53
N VAL A 53 -15.19 -4.75 -22.68
CA VAL A 53 -15.94 -5.04 -23.92
C VAL A 53 -15.35 -4.28 -25.10
N ASN A 54 -15.08 -2.99 -24.94
CA ASN A 54 -14.47 -2.18 -26.00
C ASN A 54 -13.06 -2.66 -26.36
N TYR A 55 -12.25 -3.02 -25.37
CA TYR A 55 -10.91 -3.56 -25.60
C TYR A 55 -10.95 -4.89 -26.37
N MET A 56 -11.83 -5.82 -25.97
CA MET A 56 -12.00 -7.09 -26.66
C MET A 56 -12.50 -6.91 -28.09
N ALA A 57 -13.45 -5.98 -28.31
CA ALA A 57 -13.94 -5.66 -29.64
C ALA A 57 -12.84 -5.10 -30.56
N GLN A 58 -11.94 -4.27 -30.01
CA GLN A 58 -10.83 -3.67 -30.78
C GLN A 58 -9.68 -4.64 -31.05
N THR A 59 -9.35 -5.49 -30.08
CA THR A 59 -8.13 -6.32 -30.12
C THR A 59 -8.39 -7.80 -30.45
N SER A 60 -9.65 -8.24 -30.47
CA SER A 60 -10.05 -9.65 -30.57
C SER A 60 -9.43 -10.53 -29.47
N ALA A 61 -9.01 -9.93 -28.35
CA ALA A 61 -8.46 -10.64 -27.21
C ALA A 61 -9.57 -11.39 -26.44
N ASP A 62 -9.26 -12.60 -25.96
CA ASP A 62 -10.18 -13.41 -25.17
C ASP A 62 -10.09 -13.07 -23.67
N LEU A 63 -11.23 -12.79 -23.03
CA LEU A 63 -11.30 -12.54 -21.59
C LEU A 63 -10.81 -13.74 -20.77
N ALA A 64 -10.95 -14.96 -21.31
CA ALA A 64 -10.58 -16.18 -20.63
C ALA A 64 -9.08 -16.22 -20.27
N TYR A 65 -8.22 -15.46 -20.99
CA TYR A 65 -6.81 -15.31 -20.66
C TYR A 65 -6.58 -14.82 -19.22
N ARG A 66 -7.52 -14.05 -18.65
CA ARG A 66 -7.43 -13.59 -17.24
C ARG A 66 -7.37 -14.75 -16.24
N TYR A 67 -7.93 -15.91 -16.55
CA TYR A 67 -7.91 -17.08 -15.68
C TYR A 67 -6.64 -17.93 -15.84
N LEU A 68 -5.87 -17.72 -16.91
CA LEU A 68 -4.62 -18.44 -17.18
C LEU A 68 -3.43 -17.82 -16.42
N PHE A 69 -3.51 -16.53 -16.08
CA PHE A 69 -2.47 -15.82 -15.37
C PHE A 69 -2.86 -15.56 -13.92
N LYS A 70 -1.87 -15.60 -13.01
CA LYS A 70 -2.08 -15.13 -11.64
C LYS A 70 -2.36 -13.63 -11.65
N GLN A 71 -3.09 -13.16 -10.63
CA GLN A 71 -3.29 -11.72 -10.44
C GLN A 71 -1.93 -11.01 -10.41
N ALA A 72 -1.82 -9.89 -11.12
CA ALA A 72 -0.61 -9.10 -11.14
C ALA A 72 -0.30 -8.57 -9.74
N ASP A 73 0.94 -8.76 -9.28
CA ASP A 73 1.42 -8.07 -8.08
C ASP A 73 1.52 -6.58 -8.41
N LEU A 74 0.62 -5.79 -7.83
CA LEU A 74 0.56 -4.35 -8.06
C LEU A 74 1.88 -3.66 -7.69
N LYS A 75 2.62 -4.16 -6.69
CA LYS A 75 3.91 -3.58 -6.31
C LYS A 75 4.94 -3.80 -7.43
N SER A 76 5.05 -5.04 -7.90
CA SER A 76 5.91 -5.38 -9.03
C SER A 76 5.52 -4.63 -10.30
N ALA A 77 4.22 -4.51 -10.61
CA ALA A 77 3.75 -3.77 -11.79
C ALA A 77 4.06 -2.26 -11.70
N VAL A 78 3.98 -1.67 -10.51
CA VAL A 78 4.38 -0.26 -10.29
C VAL A 78 5.89 -0.10 -10.48
N HIS A 79 6.70 -1.04 -10.00
CA HIS A 79 8.16 -1.02 -10.21
C HIS A 79 8.56 -1.28 -11.67
N ASP A 80 7.84 -2.15 -12.38
CA ASP A 80 8.09 -2.47 -13.79
C ASP A 80 7.71 -1.30 -14.73
N HIS A 81 6.80 -0.44 -14.29
CA HIS A 81 6.38 0.77 -14.99
C HIS A 81 6.98 2.06 -14.42
N ASP A 82 7.95 1.95 -13.51
CA ASP A 82 8.72 3.10 -13.02
C ASP A 82 9.87 3.38 -14.01
N TYR A 83 9.56 4.11 -15.08
CA TYR A 83 10.55 4.51 -16.11
C TYR A 83 11.48 5.64 -15.63
N LEU A 84 11.42 6.01 -14.35
CA LEU A 84 12.29 7.02 -13.77
C LEU A 84 13.68 6.42 -13.49
N SER A 85 14.71 7.27 -13.55
CA SER A 85 16.09 6.85 -13.23
C SER A 85 16.27 6.44 -11.77
N LEU A 86 15.37 6.89 -10.90
CA LEU A 86 15.27 6.54 -9.49
C LEU A 86 13.83 6.13 -9.18
N PRO A 87 13.60 5.24 -8.20
CA PRO A 87 12.27 4.92 -7.72
C PRO A 87 11.45 6.19 -7.43
N PHE A 88 10.18 6.22 -7.80
CA PHE A 88 9.30 7.39 -7.66
C PHE A 88 9.32 8.00 -6.25
N ASN A 89 9.42 7.17 -5.21
CA ASN A 89 9.54 7.63 -3.82
C ASN A 89 10.82 8.44 -3.57
N GLU A 90 11.95 8.06 -4.18
CA GLU A 90 13.18 8.85 -4.08
C GLU A 90 13.03 10.16 -4.82
N TYR A 91 12.43 10.14 -6.01
CA TYR A 91 12.16 11.38 -6.76
C TYR A 91 11.25 12.33 -5.98
N TRP A 92 10.21 11.81 -5.32
CA TRP A 92 9.35 12.60 -4.45
C TRP A 92 10.14 13.24 -3.30
N VAL A 93 10.97 12.45 -2.61
CA VAL A 93 11.77 12.94 -1.48
C VAL A 93 12.75 14.01 -1.95
N ASP A 94 13.45 13.80 -3.06
CA ASP A 94 14.38 14.78 -3.64
C ASP A 94 13.68 16.08 -4.02
N GLN A 95 12.50 16.01 -4.63
CA GLN A 95 11.71 17.19 -4.96
C GLN A 95 11.21 17.90 -3.69
N ALA A 96 10.83 17.17 -2.64
CA ALA A 96 10.43 17.76 -1.37
C ALA A 96 11.61 18.42 -0.61
N LEU A 97 12.84 17.93 -0.82
CA LEU A 97 14.06 18.50 -0.23
C LEU A 97 14.63 19.68 -1.02
N LYS A 98 14.27 19.84 -2.30
CA LYS A 98 14.62 21.02 -3.11
C LYS A 98 13.82 22.22 -2.62
N VAL A 99 14.38 22.93 -1.64
CA VAL A 99 13.84 24.20 -1.15
C VAL A 99 14.70 25.34 -1.71
N ASN A 100 14.08 26.28 -2.42
CA ASN A 100 14.74 27.48 -2.90
C ASN A 100 14.71 28.58 -1.82
N ASP A 101 15.60 29.57 -1.89
CA ASP A 101 15.68 30.67 -0.90
C ASP A 101 14.35 31.43 -0.78
N PHE A 102 13.64 31.57 -1.90
CA PHE A 102 12.29 32.15 -1.93
C PHE A 102 11.28 31.34 -1.10
N ASP A 103 11.33 30.02 -1.20
CA ASP A 103 10.45 29.13 -0.45
C ASP A 103 10.79 29.14 1.03
N ILE A 104 12.09 29.26 1.38
CA ILE A 104 12.53 29.44 2.78
C ILE A 104 11.90 30.70 3.37
N ALA A 105 11.99 31.84 2.65
CA ALA A 105 11.41 33.10 3.11
C ALA A 105 9.88 33.01 3.26
N LYS A 106 9.21 32.35 2.32
CA LYS A 106 7.76 32.12 2.39
C LYS A 106 7.36 31.26 3.58
N ILE A 107 8.07 30.14 3.81
CA ILE A 107 7.83 29.25 4.94
C ILE A 107 8.07 29.99 6.26
N GLU A 108 9.11 30.80 6.36
CA GLU A 108 9.36 31.62 7.55
C GLU A 108 8.15 32.50 7.86
N VAL A 109 7.69 33.30 6.89
CA VAL A 109 6.55 34.21 7.04
C VAL A 109 5.28 33.43 7.41
N GLU A 110 4.99 32.35 6.69
CA GLU A 110 3.79 31.53 6.89
C GLU A 110 3.76 30.77 8.21
N THR A 111 4.92 30.55 8.83
CA THR A 111 5.06 29.80 10.07
C THR A 111 5.43 30.68 11.28
N ARG A 112 5.42 32.02 11.12
CA ARG A 112 5.46 32.98 12.23
C ARG A 112 4.36 32.65 13.24
N GLY A 113 4.68 32.80 14.52
CA GLY A 113 3.86 32.31 15.64
C GLY A 113 4.27 30.92 16.15
N GLN A 114 5.15 30.21 15.43
CA GLN A 114 5.76 28.95 15.87
C GLN A 114 4.70 27.94 16.36
N SER A 115 4.72 27.55 17.64
CA SER A 115 3.81 26.57 18.23
C SER A 115 2.33 26.97 18.22
N SER A 116 1.99 28.25 18.08
CA SER A 116 0.59 28.68 17.93
C SER A 116 0.07 28.46 16.50
N ASN A 117 0.96 28.22 15.54
CA ASN A 117 0.64 28.04 14.14
C ASN A 117 0.64 26.55 13.77
N LYS A 118 -0.49 26.02 13.30
CA LYS A 118 -0.60 24.60 12.91
C LYS A 118 0.37 24.21 11.78
N LYS A 119 0.67 25.12 10.86
CA LYS A 119 1.61 24.86 9.75
C LYS A 119 3.04 24.60 10.24
N TRP A 120 3.45 25.20 11.37
CA TRP A 120 4.78 25.01 11.97
C TRP A 120 5.07 23.53 12.26
N PHE A 121 4.08 22.78 12.76
CA PHE A 121 4.26 21.35 13.04
C PHE A 121 4.35 20.51 11.75
N GLY A 122 3.54 20.86 10.74
CA GLY A 122 3.57 20.19 9.43
C GLY A 122 4.94 20.30 8.78
N GLU A 123 5.49 21.52 8.71
CA GLU A 123 6.82 21.78 8.12
C GLU A 123 7.95 21.07 8.86
N ARG A 124 7.84 20.92 10.20
CA ARG A 124 8.85 20.26 11.03
C ARG A 124 8.80 18.73 11.00
N THR A 125 7.68 18.13 10.57
CA THR A 125 7.47 16.67 10.64
C THR A 125 8.45 15.90 9.74
N TRP A 126 8.86 16.49 8.62
CA TRP A 126 9.73 15.86 7.62
C TRP A 126 11.14 16.45 7.60
N ARG A 127 11.48 17.33 8.56
CA ARG A 127 12.75 18.06 8.60
C ARG A 127 13.52 17.76 9.88
N LEU A 128 14.84 17.66 9.76
CA LEU A 128 15.73 17.65 10.92
C LEU A 128 15.75 19.04 11.55
N THR A 129 15.32 19.14 12.81
CA THR A 129 15.27 20.40 13.55
C THR A 129 16.50 20.53 14.45
N ALA A 130 16.92 21.77 14.76
CA ALA A 130 18.11 22.01 15.58
C ALA A 130 18.06 21.31 16.94
N SER A 131 16.89 21.27 17.59
CA SER A 131 16.70 20.56 18.86
C SER A 131 16.81 19.05 18.73
N SER A 132 16.28 18.47 17.64
CA SER A 132 16.43 17.04 17.32
C SER A 132 17.87 16.69 16.94
N PHE A 133 18.56 17.56 16.21
CA PHE A 133 19.93 17.33 15.75
C PHE A 133 20.89 17.12 16.92
N GLY A 134 20.87 18.01 17.93
CA GLY A 134 21.69 17.83 19.13
C GLY A 134 21.36 16.55 19.92
N GLN A 135 20.10 16.10 19.89
CA GLN A 135 19.72 14.84 20.53
C GLN A 135 20.23 13.61 19.78
N ILE A 136 20.35 13.71 18.45
CA ILE A 136 20.90 12.67 17.58
C ILE A 136 22.43 12.59 17.72
N THR A 137 23.14 13.73 17.76
CA THR A 137 24.61 13.73 17.89
C THR A 137 25.07 13.18 19.24
N HIS A 138 24.29 13.41 20.31
CA HIS A 138 24.54 12.87 21.64
C HIS A 138 23.69 11.62 21.95
N MET A 139 23.32 10.85 20.92
CA MET A 139 22.50 9.66 21.10
C MET A 139 23.27 8.60 21.90
N THR A 140 22.61 8.05 22.92
CA THR A 140 23.06 6.87 23.66
C THR A 140 22.02 5.77 23.49
N ASP A 141 22.40 4.52 23.70
CA ASP A 141 21.49 3.36 23.53
C ASP A 141 20.27 3.38 24.45
N ARG A 142 20.30 4.18 25.52
CA ARG A 142 19.17 4.35 26.45
C ARG A 142 18.05 5.23 25.88
N ARG A 143 18.26 5.95 24.78
CA ARG A 143 17.25 6.85 24.18
C ARG A 143 16.33 6.13 23.19
N ASN A 144 15.05 6.50 23.21
CA ASN A 144 14.06 5.97 22.27
C ASN A 144 14.25 6.60 20.87
N LYS A 145 14.83 5.82 19.96
CA LYS A 145 15.11 6.22 18.57
C LYS A 145 13.84 6.58 17.78
N GLN A 146 12.71 5.93 18.05
CA GLN A 146 11.46 6.18 17.32
C GLN A 146 10.93 7.61 17.54
N LYS A 147 11.06 8.15 18.77
CA LYS A 147 10.65 9.52 19.09
C LYS A 147 11.51 10.60 18.42
N LEU A 148 12.74 10.28 18.03
CA LEU A 148 13.69 11.24 17.45
C LEU A 148 13.49 11.42 15.94
N PHE A 149 13.13 10.34 15.23
CA PHE A 149 12.94 10.35 13.78
C PHE A 149 11.47 10.53 13.37
N PHE A 150 10.51 10.28 14.27
CA PHE A 150 9.06 10.42 14.01
C PHE A 150 8.42 11.32 15.08
N VAL A 151 8.63 12.64 14.98
CA VAL A 151 8.16 13.59 16.02
C VAL A 151 6.65 13.89 15.96
N CYS A 152 5.92 13.55 14.90
CA CYS A 152 4.46 13.83 14.86
C CYS A 152 3.65 12.67 14.27
N ARG A 153 3.37 11.66 15.11
CA ARG A 153 2.24 10.74 14.93
C ARG A 153 1.44 10.68 16.23
N GLU A 154 0.86 11.79 16.64
CA GLU A 154 -0.20 11.80 17.64
C GLU A 154 -0.94 13.14 17.55
N ASN A 155 -2.02 13.13 16.76
CA ASN A 155 -3.24 13.90 16.93
C ASN A 155 -4.37 13.07 16.34
#